data_AF-A0A8K0CUQ4-F1
#
_entry.id   AF-A0A8K0CUQ4-F1
#
_cell.length_a   1.000
_cell.length_b   1.000
_cell.length_c   1.000
_cell.angle_alpha   90.00
_cell.angle_beta   90.00
_cell.angle_gamma   90.00
#
_symmetry.space_group_name_H-M   'P 1'
#
loop_
_entity.id
_entity.type
_entity.pdbx_description
1 polymer ?
#
loop_
_entity_poly.entity_id
_entity_poly.type
_entity_poly.pdbx_seq_one_letter_code
_entity_poly.pdbx_strand_id
1 'polypeptide(L)'
;MPKTFAPAERYKKNYDEKDIAKAVEAIEKGLSKKQASKEYGIPRATLQFRLSNKLKKNGYGPPPILAQDEEELLVHWIKKCQLKGFPRQ
;
A
#
# COMPACT_ATOMS: atom_id res chain seq x y z
N MET A 1 13.16 -5.81 40.76
CA MET A 1 11.71 -5.64 40.54
C MET A 1 11.44 -5.69 39.04
N PRO A 2 10.53 -6.53 38.51
CA PRO A 2 10.18 -6.47 37.11
C PRO A 2 9.28 -5.24 36.89
N LYS A 3 9.65 -4.36 35.95
CA LYS A 3 8.75 -3.32 35.45
C LYS A 3 7.68 -4.01 34.61
N THR A 4 6.49 -4.19 35.15
CA THR A 4 5.33 -4.58 34.35
C THR A 4 4.98 -3.38 33.45
N PHE A 5 5.29 -3.50 32.16
CA PHE A 5 4.81 -2.54 31.17
C PHE A 5 3.29 -2.72 31.06
N ALA A 6 2.52 -1.71 31.48
CA ALA A 6 1.10 -1.64 31.18
C ALA A 6 0.86 -1.88 29.68
N PRO A 7 -0.26 -2.49 29.27
CA PRO A 7 -0.52 -2.78 27.86
C PRO A 7 -0.52 -1.47 27.08
N ALA A 8 0.46 -1.33 26.17
CA ALA A 8 0.57 -0.15 25.32
C ALA A 8 -0.70 0.00 24.49
N GLU A 9 -1.38 1.14 24.63
CA GLU A 9 -2.52 1.48 23.79
C GLU A 9 -2.10 1.39 22.32
N ARG A 10 -2.80 0.56 21.54
CA ARG A 10 -2.49 0.37 20.12
C ARG A 10 -2.69 1.69 19.39
N TYR A 11 -1.64 2.17 18.72
CA TYR A 11 -1.72 3.35 17.85
C TYR A 11 -2.87 3.20 16.84
N LYS A 12 -3.89 4.04 16.96
CA LYS A 12 -4.98 4.11 15.98
C LYS A 12 -4.58 5.04 14.84
N LYS A 13 -4.59 4.50 13.63
CA LYS A 13 -4.33 5.25 12.40
C LYS A 13 -5.58 6.05 12.05
N ASN A 14 -5.51 7.38 12.17
CA ASN A 14 -6.64 8.27 11.95
C ASN A 14 -6.73 8.85 10.53
N TYR A 15 -5.99 8.29 9.57
CA TYR A 15 -5.92 8.82 8.20
C TYR A 15 -6.18 7.73 7.15
N ASP A 16 -7.00 8.08 6.17
CA ASP A 16 -7.38 7.20 5.06
C ASP A 16 -6.42 7.35 3.86
N GLU A 17 -6.52 6.46 2.86
CA GLU A 17 -5.74 6.61 1.63
C GLU A 17 -6.13 7.86 0.84
N LYS A 18 -7.40 8.28 0.92
CA LYS A 18 -7.86 9.52 0.28
C LYS A 18 -7.18 10.76 0.86
N ASP A 19 -6.99 10.80 2.18
CA ASP A 19 -6.33 11.94 2.84
C ASP A 19 -4.85 12.00 2.49
N ILE A 20 -4.21 10.84 2.34
CA ILE A 20 -2.83 10.74 1.87
C ILE A 20 -2.70 11.29 0.46
N ALA A 21 -3.61 10.93 -0.46
CA ALA A 21 -3.59 11.44 -1.84
C ALA A 21 -3.72 12.97 -1.87
N LYS A 22 -4.67 13.54 -1.14
CA LYS A 22 -4.84 15.00 -1.03
C LYS A 22 -3.61 15.69 -0.44
N ALA A 23 -2.99 15.09 0.58
CA ALA A 23 -1.78 15.63 1.19
C ALA A 23 -0.59 15.60 0.24
N VAL A 24 -0.47 14.56 -0.60
CA VAL A 24 0.58 14.48 -1.64
C VAL A 24 0.36 15.53 -2.72
N GLU A 25 -0.87 15.69 -3.24
CA GLU A 25 -1.20 16.74 -4.21
C GLU A 25 -0.92 18.14 -3.67
N ALA A 26 -1.23 18.40 -2.39
CA ALA A 26 -0.92 19.68 -1.77
C ALA A 26 0.59 19.93 -1.71
N ILE A 27 1.39 18.90 -1.42
CA ILE A 27 2.85 19.01 -1.42
C ILE A 27 3.40 19.29 -2.82
N GLU A 28 2.84 18.66 -3.85
CA GLU A 28 3.21 18.94 -5.25
C GLU A 28 2.85 20.37 -5.68
N LYS A 29 1.75 20.91 -5.17
CA LYS A 29 1.36 22.32 -5.36
C LYS A 29 2.24 23.33 -4.60
N GLY A 30 3.23 22.88 -3.84
CA GLY A 30 4.22 23.71 -3.14
C GLY A 30 4.06 23.78 -1.62
N LEU A 31 3.13 23.02 -1.03
CA LEU A 31 2.95 22.99 0.42
C LEU A 31 4.09 22.22 1.11
N SER A 32 4.60 22.73 2.24
CA SER A 32 5.67 22.03 2.95
C SER A 32 5.18 20.73 3.58
N LYS A 33 6.02 19.68 3.58
CA LYS A 33 5.74 18.38 4.23
C LYS A 33 5.31 18.53 5.69
N LYS A 34 5.82 19.55 6.39
CA LYS A 34 5.51 19.84 7.80
C LYS A 34 4.13 20.50 7.96
N GLN A 35 3.73 21.33 7.01
CA GLN A 35 2.39 21.94 6.97
C GLN A 35 1.34 20.89 6.58
N ALA A 36 1.60 20.10 5.54
CA ALA A 36 0.70 19.03 5.12
C ALA A 36 0.47 17.99 6.26
N SER A 37 1.50 17.71 7.06
CA SER A 37 1.37 16.82 8.22
C SER A 37 0.42 17.36 9.30
N LYS A 38 0.39 18.69 9.51
CA LYS A 38 -0.51 19.34 10.46
C LYS A 38 -1.93 19.46 9.92
N GLU A 39 -2.07 19.88 8.68
CA GLU A 39 -3.35 20.08 7.98
C GLU A 39 -4.15 18.77 7.88
N TYR A 40 -3.49 17.70 7.45
CA TYR A 40 -4.16 16.42 7.19
C TYR A 40 -4.03 15.41 8.35
N GLY A 41 -3.34 15.77 9.44
CA GLY A 41 -3.12 14.87 10.59
C GLY A 41 -2.28 13.64 10.27
N ILE A 42 -1.56 13.63 9.13
CA ILE A 42 -0.76 12.50 8.68
C ILE A 42 0.68 12.67 9.18
N PRO A 43 1.32 11.64 9.76
CA PRO A 43 2.73 11.73 10.15
C PRO A 43 3.64 12.09 8.97
N ARG A 44 4.57 13.02 9.18
CA ARG A 44 5.57 13.42 8.16
C ARG A 44 6.32 12.22 7.56
N ALA A 45 6.65 11.23 8.38
CA ALA A 45 7.34 10.01 7.93
C ALA A 45 6.51 9.25 6.88
N THR A 46 5.18 9.18 7.06
CA THR A 46 4.26 8.56 6.10
C THR A 46 4.22 9.34 4.79
N LEU A 47 4.14 10.68 4.84
CA LEU A 47 4.15 11.53 3.63
C LEU A 47 5.49 11.40 2.90
N GLN A 48 6.61 11.39 3.63
CA GLN A 48 7.94 11.18 3.05
C GLN A 48 8.09 9.79 2.42
N PHE A 49 7.55 8.76 3.05
CA PHE A 49 7.53 7.40 2.51
C PHE A 49 6.68 7.31 1.24
N ARG A 50 5.51 7.95 1.22
CA ARG A 50 4.62 8.01 0.06
C ARG A 50 5.21 8.77 -1.13
N LEU A 51 5.98 9.83 -0.86
CA LEU A 51 6.73 10.58 -1.89
C LEU A 51 8.00 9.85 -2.35
N SER A 52 8.51 8.91 -1.57
CA SER A 52 9.65 8.11 -1.98
C SER A 52 9.16 7.02 -2.91
N ASN A 53 9.77 6.90 -4.11
CA ASN A 53 9.55 5.79 -5.06
C ASN A 53 9.88 4.39 -4.50
N LYS A 54 10.12 4.25 -3.19
CA LYS A 54 10.33 2.99 -2.48
C LYS A 54 9.05 2.26 -2.12
N LEU A 55 7.89 2.70 -2.61
CA LEU A 55 6.63 2.00 -2.43
C LEU A 55 6.57 0.76 -3.34
N LYS A 56 7.47 -0.20 -3.10
CA LYS A 56 7.31 -1.56 -3.57
C LYS A 56 6.28 -2.19 -2.66
N LYS A 57 5.05 -2.36 -3.14
CA LYS A 57 4.08 -3.27 -2.52
C LYS A 57 4.60 -4.69 -2.75
N ASN A 58 5.70 -5.05 -2.09
CA ASN A 58 6.00 -6.45 -1.91
C ASN A 58 4.95 -6.92 -0.91
N GLY A 59 4.12 -7.87 -1.33
CA GLY A 59 3.29 -8.61 -0.38
C GLY A 59 4.16 -9.15 0.75
N TYR A 60 3.54 -9.50 1.87
CA TYR A 60 4.25 -10.21 2.92
C TYR A 60 4.73 -11.55 2.35
N GLY A 61 6.01 -11.68 2.06
CA GLY A 61 6.56 -12.92 1.52
C GLY A 61 7.75 -12.72 0.59
N PRO A 62 8.32 -13.84 0.11
CA PRO A 62 9.33 -13.82 -0.95
C PRO A 62 8.74 -13.20 -2.23
N PRO A 63 9.60 -12.63 -3.10
CA PRO A 63 9.14 -12.13 -4.38
C PRO A 63 8.49 -13.27 -5.19
N PRO A 64 7.45 -12.98 -5.98
CA PRO A 64 6.87 -13.97 -6.88
C PRO A 64 7.95 -14.48 -7.85
N ILE A 65 7.90 -15.78 -8.14
CA ILE A 65 8.81 -16.43 -9.10
C ILE A 65 8.48 -15.97 -10.53
N LEU A 66 7.20 -15.73 -10.79
CA LEU A 66 6.71 -15.26 -12.08
C LEU A 66 6.71 -13.73 -12.14
N ALA A 67 7.07 -13.21 -13.31
CA ALA A 67 6.89 -11.79 -13.60
C ALA A 67 5.39 -11.46 -13.80
N GLN A 68 5.01 -10.20 -13.59
CA GLN A 68 3.63 -9.73 -13.76
C GLN A 68 3.04 -10.12 -15.12
N ASP A 69 3.83 -9.99 -16.19
CA ASP A 69 3.42 -10.32 -17.56
C ASP A 69 3.10 -11.82 -17.73
N GLU A 70 3.84 -12.70 -17.03
CA GLU A 70 3.62 -14.14 -17.06
C GLU A 70 2.33 -14.52 -16.31
N GLU A 71 2.10 -13.88 -15.16
CA GLU A 71 0.86 -14.06 -14.40
C GLU A 71 -0.37 -13.61 -15.21
N GLU A 72 -0.27 -12.48 -15.94
CA GLU A 72 -1.34 -11.99 -16.81
C GLU A 72 -1.66 -12.96 -17.95
N LEU A 73 -0.64 -13.56 -18.55
CA LEU A 73 -0.79 -14.57 -19.59
C LEU A 73 -1.53 -15.81 -19.05
N LEU A 74 -1.16 -16.28 -17.85
CA LEU A 74 -1.83 -17.42 -17.20
C LEU A 74 -3.30 -17.10 -16.90
N VAL A 75 -3.58 -15.93 -16.32
CA VAL A 75 -4.95 -15.49 -16.02
C VAL A 75 -5.78 -15.42 -17.31
N HIS A 76 -5.22 -14.87 -18.38
CA HIS A 76 -5.89 -14.81 -19.68
C HIS A 76 -6.20 -16.21 -20.22
N TRP A 77 -5.22 -17.12 -20.15
CA TRP A 77 -5.38 -18.49 -20.62
C TRP A 77 -6.45 -19.26 -19.83
N ILE A 78 -6.44 -19.16 -18.49
CA ILE A 78 -7.44 -19.80 -17.62
C ILE A 78 -8.85 -19.31 -17.98
N LYS A 79 -9.03 -17.99 -18.11
CA LYS A 79 -10.33 -17.40 -18.52
C LYS A 79 -10.76 -17.92 -19.89
N LYS A 80 -9.83 -18.04 -20.84
CA LYS A 80 -10.11 -18.57 -22.18
C LYS A 80 -10.51 -20.06 -22.15
N CYS A 81 -9.87 -20.87 -21.31
CA CYS A 81 -10.24 -22.27 -21.10
C CYS A 81 -11.62 -22.38 -20.45
N GLN A 82 -11.91 -21.54 -19.45
CA GLN A 82 -13.22 -21.48 -18.80
C GLN A 82 -14.34 -21.18 -19.81
N LEU A 83 -14.13 -20.20 -20.70
CA LEU A 83 -15.12 -19.82 -21.72
C LEU A 83 -15.42 -20.93 -22.72
N LYS A 84 -14.44 -21.78 -23.02
CA LYS A 84 -14.60 -22.87 -23.99
C LYS A 84 -15.30 -24.10 -23.39
N GLY A 85 -15.55 -24.10 -22.09
CA GLY A 85 -16.00 -25.27 -21.34
C GLY A 85 -14.85 -26.25 -21.20
N PHE A 86 -14.48 -26.59 -19.96
CA PHE A 86 -13.55 -27.70 -19.75
C PHE A 86 -14.19 -28.94 -20.36
N PRO A 87 -13.57 -29.59 -21.36
CA PRO A 87 -14.07 -30.88 -21.81
C PRO A 87 -14.07 -31.79 -20.59
N ARG A 88 -15.26 -32.22 -20.15
CA ARG A 88 -15.39 -33.26 -19.14
C ARG A 88 -14.66 -34.49 -19.70
N GLN A 89 -13.62 -34.95 -19.00
CA GLN A 89 -13.03 -36.26 -19.27
C GLN A 89 -14.07 -37.36 -19.04
#